data_AF-A0A2G9RNN3-F1
#
_entry.id   AF-A0A2G9RNN3-F1
#
_cell.length_a   1.000
_cell.length_b   1.000
_cell.length_c   1.000
_cell.angle_alpha   90.00
_cell.angle_beta   90.00
_cell.angle_gamma   90.00
#
_symmetry.space_group_name_H-M   'P 1'
#
loop_
_entity.id
_entity.type
_entity.pdbx_description
1 polymer ?
#
loop_
_entity_poly.entity_id
_entity_poly.type
_entity_poly.pdbx_seq_one_letter_code
_entity_poly.pdbx_strand_id
1 'polypeptide(L)'
;MLRLTLADLVFPWFVFIMGTSIHLSLNAMLRKGNSRWKLFWKVLWRSIQLFLIGLFVINENYCRGPLAWSDLRIMGVLQRISLTYLVVSVLELLFTKPLPDALPQNRTCFLFQDVVLFWPQWLIILALEAAWLCLTFLLPVPECPLGYLGPGGIGDMGKYPNCTGGAAGYIDRLVLGENHIYQHPSSNVIYKTTVPYDPEGILGTLNSIVIAFLGLQAGKVLLFYKNQHKQIMVRFFTWSVVMGSLFCMLKMVLNDIGCMFGVVVLLQDKFGVSHTPP
;
A
#
# COMPACT_ATOMS: atom_id res chain seq x y z
N MET A 1 -2.34 -13.92 -22.42
CA MET A 1 -3.73 -13.51 -22.12
C MET A 1 -3.72 -12.86 -20.75
N LEU A 2 -3.92 -11.54 -20.69
CA LEU A 2 -3.83 -10.72 -19.48
C LEU A 2 -4.88 -11.20 -18.45
N ARG A 3 -4.49 -11.87 -17.36
CA ARG A 3 -5.42 -12.30 -16.30
C ARG A 3 -5.42 -11.30 -15.14
N LEU A 4 -5.98 -10.12 -15.36
CA LEU A 4 -6.41 -9.24 -14.27
C LEU A 4 -7.57 -9.93 -13.54
N THR A 5 -7.39 -10.27 -12.27
CA THR A 5 -8.49 -10.73 -11.44
C THR A 5 -9.26 -9.52 -10.91
N LEU A 6 -10.55 -9.69 -10.58
CA LEU A 6 -11.32 -8.62 -9.94
C LEU A 6 -10.69 -8.20 -8.60
N ALA A 7 -10.03 -9.14 -7.91
CA ALA A 7 -9.37 -8.86 -6.63
C ALA A 7 -8.25 -7.83 -6.76
N ASP A 8 -7.52 -7.87 -7.87
CA ASP A 8 -6.44 -6.95 -8.18
C ASP A 8 -6.95 -5.51 -8.19
N LEU A 9 -8.11 -5.25 -8.80
CA LEU A 9 -8.72 -3.91 -8.81
C LEU A 9 -9.39 -3.55 -7.49
N VAL A 10 -10.12 -4.48 -6.88
CA VAL A 10 -10.95 -4.20 -5.69
C VAL A 10 -10.10 -3.77 -4.49
N PHE A 11 -8.93 -4.38 -4.28
CA PHE A 11 -8.13 -4.11 -3.08
C PHE A 11 -7.64 -2.64 -3.00
N PRO A 12 -6.98 -2.06 -4.02
CA PRO A 12 -6.58 -0.65 -4.01
C PRO A 12 -7.75 0.32 -3.85
N TRP A 13 -8.88 0.06 -4.53
CA TRP A 13 -10.09 0.88 -4.38
C TRP A 13 -10.62 0.84 -2.95
N PHE A 14 -10.64 -0.34 -2.34
CA PHE A 14 -11.04 -0.51 -0.95
C PHE A 14 -10.13 0.27 0.01
N VAL A 15 -8.82 0.15 -0.14
CA VAL A 15 -7.83 0.85 0.68
C VAL A 15 -7.93 2.37 0.51
N PHE A 16 -8.17 2.84 -0.71
CA PHE A 16 -8.41 4.25 -1.00
C PHE A 16 -9.67 4.78 -0.31
N ILE A 17 -10.80 4.08 -0.44
CA ILE A 17 -12.07 4.46 0.22
C ILE A 17 -11.91 4.42 1.74
N MET A 18 -11.23 3.42 2.28
CA MET A 18 -10.88 3.35 3.70
C MET A 18 -10.13 4.63 4.13
N GLY A 19 -9.13 5.06 3.36
CA GLY A 19 -8.43 6.33 3.55
C GLY A 19 -9.36 7.54 3.63
N THR A 20 -10.28 7.69 2.67
CA THR A 20 -11.27 8.79 2.69
C THR A 20 -12.10 8.78 3.96
N SER A 21 -12.53 7.59 4.42
CA SER A 21 -13.40 7.41 5.57
C SER A 21 -12.70 7.74 6.90
N ILE A 22 -11.38 7.51 6.99
CA ILE A 22 -10.56 7.86 8.15
C ILE A 22 -10.64 9.37 8.38
N HIS A 23 -10.39 10.19 7.35
CA HIS A 23 -10.43 11.65 7.50
C HIS A 23 -11.81 12.14 7.93
N LEU A 24 -12.87 11.69 7.24
CA LEU A 24 -14.24 12.09 7.52
C LEU A 24 -14.66 11.76 8.96
N SER A 25 -14.36 10.54 9.40
CA SER A 25 -14.73 10.06 10.74
C SER A 25 -13.93 10.72 11.85
N LEU A 26 -12.61 10.86 11.70
CA LEU A 26 -11.75 11.51 12.69
C LEU A 26 -12.07 13.00 12.81
N ASN A 27 -12.24 13.71 11.69
CA ASN A 27 -12.60 15.12 11.68
C ASN A 27 -13.97 15.35 12.35
N ALA A 28 -14.96 14.49 12.09
CA ALA A 28 -16.27 14.57 12.74
C ALA A 28 -16.18 14.34 14.26
N MET A 29 -15.32 13.42 14.72
CA MET A 29 -15.12 13.18 16.16
C MET A 29 -14.33 14.29 16.86
N LEU A 30 -13.33 14.87 16.19
CA LEU A 30 -12.57 16.00 16.72
C LEU A 30 -13.46 17.25 16.88
N ARG A 31 -14.36 17.52 15.93
CA ARG A 31 -15.34 18.61 16.03
C ARG A 31 -16.34 18.44 17.18
N LYS A 32 -16.63 17.19 17.56
CA LYS A 32 -17.46 16.88 18.74
C LYS A 32 -16.72 17.11 20.07
N GLY A 33 -15.47 17.57 20.05
CA GLY A 33 -14.67 17.83 21.26
C GLY A 33 -14.03 16.59 21.86
N ASN A 34 -13.96 15.46 21.14
CA ASN A 34 -13.29 14.27 21.66
C ASN A 34 -11.77 14.51 21.75
N SER A 35 -11.18 14.17 22.89
CA SER A 35 -9.72 14.19 23.06
C SER A 35 -9.03 13.27 22.05
N ARG A 36 -7.91 13.75 21.46
CA ARG A 36 -7.06 12.97 20.55
C ARG A 36 -6.62 11.64 21.15
N TRP A 37 -6.34 11.62 22.45
CA TRP A 37 -5.93 10.41 23.17
C TRP A 37 -7.03 9.34 23.20
N LYS A 38 -8.28 9.76 23.42
CA LYS A 38 -9.44 8.87 23.39
C LYS A 38 -9.65 8.29 21.98
N LEU A 39 -9.41 9.11 20.94
CA LEU A 39 -9.50 8.66 19.55
C LEU A 39 -8.37 7.70 19.19
N PHE A 40 -7.14 7.96 19.63
CA PHE A 40 -6.00 7.07 19.44
C PHE A 40 -6.29 5.67 20.00
N TRP A 41 -6.74 5.57 21.25
CA TRP A 41 -7.09 4.27 21.83
C TRP A 41 -8.22 3.55 21.09
N LYS A 42 -9.21 4.31 20.59
CA LYS A 42 -10.29 3.74 19.78
C LYS A 42 -9.77 3.17 18.45
N VAL A 43 -8.86 3.88 17.79
CA VAL A 43 -8.22 3.43 16.54
C VAL A 43 -7.36 2.20 16.79
N LEU A 44 -6.54 2.23 17.85
CA LEU A 44 -5.66 1.12 18.21
C LEU A 44 -6.44 -0.15 18.52
N TRP A 45 -7.48 -0.04 19.35
CA TRP A 45 -8.34 -1.19 19.68
C TRP A 45 -9.00 -1.80 18.45
N ARG A 46 -9.53 -0.95 17.55
CA ARG A 46 -10.15 -1.41 16.31
C ARG A 46 -9.16 -2.11 15.38
N SER A 47 -7.91 -1.62 15.33
CA SER A 47 -6.83 -2.23 14.54
C SER A 47 -6.44 -3.58 15.11
N ILE A 48 -6.30 -3.71 16.44
CA ILE A 48 -6.02 -4.97 17.12
C ILE A 48 -7.11 -6.01 16.82
N GLN A 49 -8.39 -5.62 16.96
CA GLN A 49 -9.52 -6.52 16.65
C GLN A 49 -9.47 -7.03 15.20
N LEU A 50 -9.25 -6.14 14.23
CA LEU A 50 -9.12 -6.52 12.81
C LEU A 50 -7.93 -7.45 12.56
N PHE A 51 -6.80 -7.19 13.22
CA PHE A 51 -5.61 -8.02 13.10
C PHE A 51 -5.84 -9.43 13.66
N LEU A 52 -6.43 -9.53 14.85
CA LEU A 52 -6.72 -10.83 15.50
C LEU A 52 -7.75 -11.65 14.71
N ILE A 53 -8.82 -11.00 14.21
CA ILE A 53 -9.79 -11.67 13.34
C ILE A 53 -9.10 -12.16 12.06
N GLY A 54 -8.22 -11.35 11.46
CA GLY A 54 -7.44 -11.74 10.29
C GLY A 54 -6.55 -12.96 10.55
N LEU A 55 -5.88 -12.99 11.70
CA LEU A 55 -5.02 -14.11 12.10
C LEU A 55 -5.82 -15.39 12.33
N PHE A 56 -7.02 -15.29 12.88
CA PHE A 56 -7.93 -16.42 13.06
C PHE A 56 -8.47 -16.96 11.73
N VAL A 57 -8.91 -16.07 10.83
CA VAL A 57 -9.50 -16.46 9.54
C VAL A 57 -8.45 -17.08 8.60
N ILE A 58 -7.22 -16.58 8.60
CA ILE A 58 -6.20 -17.06 7.65
C ILE A 58 -5.61 -18.43 8.03
N ASN A 59 -5.66 -18.78 9.33
CA ASN A 59 -5.16 -20.04 9.84
C ASN A 59 -6.34 -20.98 10.13
N GLU A 60 -7.01 -21.46 9.07
CA GLU A 60 -8.15 -22.41 9.14
C GLU A 60 -7.77 -23.82 9.66
N ASN A 61 -6.66 -23.95 10.40
CA ASN A 61 -6.25 -25.20 11.05
C ASN A 61 -7.17 -25.62 12.22
N TYR A 62 -8.26 -24.90 12.47
CA TYR A 62 -9.30 -25.29 13.43
C TYR A 62 -9.88 -26.71 13.19
N CYS A 63 -9.88 -27.19 11.94
CA CYS A 63 -10.48 -28.48 11.59
C CYS A 63 -9.47 -29.61 11.32
N ARG A 64 -8.16 -29.35 11.34
CA ARG A 64 -7.12 -30.35 10.96
C ARG A 64 -6.14 -30.77 12.07
N GLY A 65 -6.20 -30.19 13.27
CA GLY A 65 -5.37 -30.60 14.41
C GLY A 65 -5.07 -29.46 15.38
N PRO A 66 -4.22 -29.69 16.41
CA PRO A 66 -3.74 -28.61 17.28
C PRO A 66 -3.00 -27.55 16.46
N LEU A 67 -3.19 -26.28 16.82
CA LEU A 67 -2.56 -25.14 16.16
C LEU A 67 -1.03 -25.33 16.19
N ALA A 68 -0.43 -25.72 15.06
CA ALA A 68 1.01 -25.82 14.93
C ALA A 68 1.55 -24.39 14.89
N TRP A 69 1.97 -23.88 16.04
CA TRP A 69 2.56 -22.54 16.19
C TRP A 69 3.79 -22.33 15.29
N SER A 70 4.37 -23.40 14.76
CA SER A 70 5.50 -23.38 13.82
C SER A 70 5.15 -22.89 12.42
N ASP A 71 3.93 -23.12 11.92
CA ASP A 71 3.56 -22.89 10.51
C ASP A 71 2.45 -21.83 10.35
N LEU A 72 2.35 -20.93 11.32
CA LEU A 72 1.28 -19.95 11.37
C LEU A 72 1.54 -18.84 10.35
N ARG A 73 0.62 -18.61 9.41
CA ARG A 73 0.71 -17.48 8.48
C ARG A 73 0.39 -16.19 9.21
N ILE A 74 1.39 -15.31 9.34
CA ILE A 74 1.27 -14.06 10.11
C ILE A 74 0.57 -12.98 9.29
N MET A 75 0.92 -12.87 8.01
CA MET A 75 0.47 -11.79 7.13
C MET A 75 -0.60 -12.23 6.15
N GLY A 76 -1.56 -11.34 5.94
CA GLY A 76 -2.68 -11.52 5.05
C GLY A 76 -3.35 -10.19 4.76
N VAL A 77 -4.37 -10.22 3.92
CA VAL A 77 -5.08 -9.03 3.45
C VAL A 77 -5.66 -8.23 4.62
N LEU A 78 -6.27 -8.89 5.61
CA LEU A 78 -6.84 -8.24 6.79
C LEU A 78 -5.78 -7.59 7.68
N GLN A 79 -4.63 -8.25 7.87
CA GLN A 79 -3.51 -7.74 8.65
C GLN A 79 -2.91 -6.51 7.97
N ARG A 80 -2.70 -6.57 6.65
CA ARG A 80 -2.26 -5.43 5.84
C ARG A 80 -3.22 -4.26 5.94
N ILE A 81 -4.52 -4.50 5.83
CA ILE A 81 -5.56 -3.46 5.98
C ILE A 81 -5.52 -2.85 7.38
N SER A 82 -5.38 -3.69 8.43
CA SER A 82 -5.30 -3.23 9.82
C SER A 82 -4.08 -2.34 10.08
N LEU A 83 -2.89 -2.78 9.65
CA LEU A 83 -1.65 -2.00 9.79
C LEU A 83 -1.73 -0.69 9.01
N THR A 84 -2.25 -0.74 7.78
CA THR A 84 -2.47 0.45 6.95
C THR A 84 -3.42 1.44 7.63
N TYR A 85 -4.56 0.95 8.14
CA TYR A 85 -5.54 1.76 8.87
C TYR A 85 -4.92 2.42 10.10
N LEU A 86 -4.14 1.67 10.89
CA LEU A 86 -3.48 2.16 12.09
C LEU A 86 -2.49 3.29 11.74
N VAL A 87 -1.57 3.05 10.81
CA VAL A 87 -0.54 4.03 10.43
C VAL A 87 -1.17 5.32 9.90
N VAL A 88 -2.10 5.21 8.95
CA VAL A 88 -2.73 6.39 8.34
C VAL A 88 -3.61 7.14 9.34
N SER A 89 -4.34 6.44 10.22
CA SER A 89 -5.16 7.07 11.26
C SER A 89 -4.32 7.77 12.32
N VAL A 90 -3.18 7.19 12.73
CA VAL A 90 -2.25 7.82 13.66
C VAL A 90 -1.60 9.05 13.04
N LEU A 91 -1.12 8.95 11.80
CA LEU A 91 -0.58 10.07 11.05
C LEU A 91 -1.60 11.22 10.96
N GLU A 92 -2.87 10.89 10.71
CA GLU A 92 -3.94 11.87 10.68
C GLU A 92 -4.21 12.51 12.04
N LEU A 93 -4.30 11.72 13.11
CA LEU A 93 -4.53 12.23 14.47
C LEU A 93 -3.41 13.17 14.95
N LEU A 94 -2.16 12.91 14.55
CA LEU A 94 -1.00 13.72 14.94
C LEU A 94 -1.00 15.09 14.26
N PHE A 95 -1.30 15.13 12.96
CA PHE A 95 -1.15 16.35 12.15
C PHE A 95 -2.46 17.11 11.90
N THR A 96 -3.62 16.51 12.19
CA THR A 96 -4.90 17.17 11.92
C THR A 96 -5.22 18.26 12.92
N LYS A 97 -5.39 19.46 12.37
CA LYS A 97 -5.96 20.62 13.05
C LYS A 97 -7.47 20.65 12.78
N PRO A 98 -8.31 20.96 13.79
CA PRO A 98 -9.73 21.17 13.54
C PRO A 98 -9.88 22.26 12.49
N LEU A 99 -10.60 21.96 11.40
CA LEU A 99 -10.86 22.95 10.36
C LEU A 99 -11.83 24.00 10.94
N PRO A 100 -11.50 25.32 10.91
CA PRO A 100 -12.43 26.36 11.33
C PRO A 100 -13.65 26.38 10.39
N ASP A 101 -14.85 26.58 10.95
CA ASP A 101 -16.12 26.61 10.19
C ASP A 101 -16.22 27.80 9.20
N ALA A 102 -15.37 28.82 9.37
CA ALA A 102 -15.28 29.99 8.49
C ALA A 102 -13.86 30.12 7.92
N LEU A 103 -13.65 29.64 6.68
CA LEU A 103 -12.45 29.97 5.92
C LEU A 103 -12.53 31.45 5.50
N PRO A 104 -11.45 32.25 5.67
CA PRO A 104 -11.45 33.61 5.19
C PRO A 104 -11.59 33.62 3.67
N GLN A 105 -12.63 34.34 3.20
CA GLN A 105 -13.07 34.48 1.83
C GLN A 105 -12.09 35.31 0.96
N ASN A 106 -10.78 35.19 1.15
CA ASN A 106 -9.82 35.91 0.30
C ASN A 106 -9.41 35.02 -0.88
N ARG A 107 -9.85 35.42 -2.07
CA ARG A 107 -10.02 34.57 -3.26
C ARG A 107 -8.78 34.41 -4.14
N THR A 108 -7.58 34.69 -3.66
CA THR A 108 -6.40 34.74 -4.53
C THR A 108 -5.48 33.54 -4.34
N CYS A 109 -5.67 32.58 -5.25
CA CYS A 109 -4.69 31.62 -5.76
C CYS A 109 -3.99 30.69 -4.75
N PHE A 110 -4.58 29.53 -4.46
CA PHE A 110 -3.78 28.40 -3.95
C PHE A 110 -4.35 27.05 -4.42
N LEU A 111 -4.00 26.66 -5.65
CA LEU A 111 -4.15 25.28 -6.13
C LEU A 111 -3.50 24.27 -5.15
N PHE A 112 -2.47 24.71 -4.41
CA PHE A 112 -1.68 23.91 -3.47
C PHE A 112 -1.92 24.20 -1.98
N GLN A 113 -2.93 25.00 -1.58
CA GLN A 113 -3.11 25.34 -0.15
C GLN A 113 -3.28 24.09 0.72
N ASP A 114 -4.04 23.14 0.20
CA ASP A 114 -4.31 21.87 0.88
C ASP A 114 -3.00 21.08 1.06
N VAL A 115 -2.13 21.07 0.05
CA VAL A 115 -0.84 20.37 0.07
C VAL A 115 0.13 21.05 1.02
N VAL A 116 0.21 22.37 0.97
CA VAL A 116 1.09 23.18 1.81
C VAL A 116 0.65 23.13 3.28
N LEU A 117 -0.64 23.08 3.57
CA LEU A 117 -1.13 22.96 4.95
C LEU A 117 -0.78 21.60 5.58
N PHE A 118 -0.75 20.54 4.77
CA PHE A 118 -0.45 19.17 5.20
C PHE A 118 0.95 18.69 4.76
N TRP A 119 1.87 19.60 4.49
CA TRP A 119 3.22 19.30 4.00
C TRP A 119 4.01 18.28 4.86
N PRO A 120 3.88 18.22 6.21
CA PRO A 120 4.63 17.24 7.00
C PRO A 120 4.14 15.80 6.74
N GLN A 121 2.83 15.62 6.51
CA GLN A 121 2.28 14.31 6.17
C GLN A 121 2.81 13.83 4.81
N TRP A 122 2.86 14.73 3.82
CA TRP A 122 3.43 14.43 2.51
C TRP A 122 4.92 14.06 2.61
N LEU A 123 5.70 14.79 3.41
CA LEU A 123 7.12 14.48 3.60
C LEU A 123 7.33 13.10 4.21
N ILE A 124 6.53 12.71 5.22
CA ILE A 124 6.60 11.37 5.83
C ILE A 124 6.25 10.29 4.80
N ILE A 125 5.19 10.48 4.02
CA ILE A 125 4.75 9.50 3.02
C ILE A 125 5.77 9.38 1.89
N LEU A 126 6.30 10.50 1.39
CA LEU A 126 7.36 10.50 0.38
C LEU A 126 8.64 9.85 0.90
N ALA A 127 8.99 10.04 2.18
CA ALA A 127 10.13 9.35 2.79
C ALA A 127 9.90 7.83 2.90
N LEU A 128 8.69 7.38 3.25
CA LEU A 128 8.32 5.96 3.26
C LEU A 128 8.37 5.36 1.85
N GLU A 129 7.89 6.08 0.85
CA GLU A 129 7.93 5.66 -0.55
C GLU A 129 9.37 5.62 -1.08
N ALA A 130 10.20 6.61 -0.77
CA ALA A 130 11.61 6.61 -1.12
C ALA A 130 12.38 5.46 -0.45
N ALA A 131 12.09 5.18 0.83
CA ALA A 131 12.65 4.03 1.54
C ALA A 131 12.21 2.70 0.90
N TRP A 132 10.95 2.61 0.50
CA TRP A 132 10.43 1.44 -0.21
C TRP A 132 11.12 1.23 -1.56
N LEU A 133 11.23 2.27 -2.40
CA LEU A 133 11.95 2.23 -3.68
C LEU A 133 13.42 1.83 -3.46
N CYS A 134 14.07 2.40 -2.43
CA CYS A 134 15.44 2.07 -2.09
C CYS A 134 15.59 0.60 -1.72
N LEU A 135 14.73 0.07 -0.86
CA LEU A 135 14.74 -1.35 -0.48
C LEU A 135 14.44 -2.27 -1.67
N THR A 136 13.54 -1.88 -2.57
CA THR A 136 13.20 -2.71 -3.73
C THR A 136 14.32 -2.75 -4.77
N PHE A 137 14.98 -1.62 -5.06
CA PHE A 137 15.94 -1.52 -6.16
C PHE A 137 17.41 -1.60 -5.75
N LEU A 138 17.77 -1.18 -4.54
CA LEU A 138 19.17 -1.11 -4.10
C LEU A 138 19.58 -2.25 -3.17
N LEU A 139 18.64 -3.07 -2.67
CA LEU A 139 18.97 -4.18 -1.79
C LEU A 139 19.65 -5.32 -2.56
N PRO A 140 20.90 -5.70 -2.23
CA PRO A 140 21.55 -6.85 -2.84
C PRO A 140 20.96 -8.15 -2.27
N VAL A 141 20.26 -8.90 -3.11
CA VAL A 141 19.75 -10.23 -2.77
C VAL A 141 20.72 -11.28 -3.33
N PRO A 142 21.12 -12.30 -2.56
CA PRO A 142 22.02 -13.35 -3.06
C PRO A 142 21.42 -14.03 -4.30
N GLU A 143 22.26 -14.30 -5.31
CA GLU A 143 21.91 -14.99 -6.56
C GLU A 143 20.94 -14.23 -7.50
N CYS A 144 20.54 -13.00 -7.17
CA CYS A 144 19.57 -12.21 -7.94
C CYS A 144 20.19 -10.90 -8.46
N PRO A 145 19.77 -10.40 -9.64
CA PRO A 145 20.18 -9.08 -10.09
C PRO A 145 19.52 -8.00 -9.23
N LEU A 146 20.18 -6.84 -9.12
CA LEU A 146 19.62 -5.68 -8.41
C LEU A 146 18.31 -5.24 -9.07
N GLY A 147 17.30 -4.97 -8.24
CA GLY A 147 15.97 -4.56 -8.71
C GLY A 147 15.14 -5.66 -9.35
N TYR A 148 15.48 -6.94 -9.16
CA TYR A 148 14.67 -8.05 -9.65
C TYR A 148 13.28 -8.07 -9.03
N LEU A 149 12.25 -8.06 -9.89
CA LEU A 149 10.83 -8.07 -9.51
C LEU A 149 10.07 -9.30 -10.03
N GLY A 150 10.76 -10.17 -10.76
CA GLY A 150 10.15 -11.30 -11.45
C GLY A 150 9.69 -12.43 -10.52
N PRO A 151 8.94 -13.39 -11.09
CA PRO A 151 8.40 -14.52 -10.35
C PRO A 151 9.46 -15.54 -9.92
N GLY A 152 10.65 -15.55 -10.55
CA GLY A 152 11.66 -16.59 -10.32
C GLY A 152 11.26 -17.94 -10.94
N GLY A 153 11.86 -19.03 -10.46
CA GLY A 153 11.61 -20.38 -10.97
C GLY A 153 11.99 -20.53 -12.44
N ILE A 154 11.06 -21.02 -13.27
CA ILE A 154 11.24 -21.07 -14.75
C ILE A 154 11.02 -19.71 -15.44
N GLY A 155 10.69 -18.66 -14.69
CA GLY A 155 10.68 -17.28 -15.18
C GLY A 155 12.06 -16.86 -15.71
N ASP A 156 12.09 -15.93 -16.66
CA ASP A 156 13.31 -15.48 -17.35
C ASP A 156 14.20 -16.62 -17.86
N MET A 157 13.56 -17.62 -18.49
CA MET A 157 14.20 -18.83 -19.02
C MET A 157 14.95 -19.65 -17.95
N GLY A 158 14.55 -19.55 -16.68
CA GLY A 158 15.16 -20.29 -15.58
C GLY A 158 16.47 -19.70 -15.06
N LYS A 159 16.81 -18.46 -15.42
CA LYS A 159 18.07 -17.82 -15.03
C LYS A 159 18.16 -17.52 -13.52
N TYR A 160 17.01 -17.33 -12.86
CA TYR A 160 16.92 -16.89 -11.46
C TYR A 160 15.90 -17.72 -10.66
N PRO A 161 16.15 -19.03 -10.43
CA PRO A 161 15.16 -19.93 -9.86
C PRO A 161 14.79 -19.60 -8.40
N ASN A 162 15.76 -19.13 -7.60
CA ASN A 162 15.59 -18.84 -6.17
C ASN A 162 15.16 -17.39 -5.87
N CYS A 163 14.89 -16.59 -6.89
CA CYS A 163 14.66 -15.15 -6.76
C CYS A 163 13.17 -14.76 -6.63
N THR A 164 12.30 -15.69 -6.22
CA THR A 164 10.85 -15.46 -6.13
C THR A 164 10.52 -14.23 -5.27
N GLY A 165 9.95 -13.21 -5.92
CA GLY A 165 9.55 -11.96 -5.27
C GLY A 165 10.69 -10.99 -4.96
N GLY A 166 11.90 -11.26 -5.44
CA GLY A 166 13.07 -10.38 -5.33
C GLY A 166 13.34 -9.90 -3.90
N ALA A 167 13.62 -8.61 -3.76
CA ALA A 167 13.89 -7.96 -2.47
C ALA A 167 12.70 -8.05 -1.49
N ALA A 168 11.46 -7.98 -2.00
CA ALA A 168 10.27 -8.07 -1.16
C ALA A 168 10.15 -9.45 -0.49
N GLY A 169 10.23 -10.51 -1.29
CA GLY A 169 10.19 -11.87 -0.79
C GLY A 169 11.36 -12.19 0.14
N TYR A 170 12.55 -11.64 -0.14
CA TYR A 170 13.72 -11.82 0.71
C TYR A 170 13.54 -11.18 2.10
N ILE A 171 13.05 -9.93 2.16
CA ILE A 171 12.77 -9.24 3.42
C ILE A 171 11.68 -9.97 4.19
N ASP A 172 10.60 -10.38 3.54
CA ASP A 172 9.49 -11.07 4.21
C ASP A 172 10.00 -12.36 4.89
N ARG A 173 10.81 -13.17 4.19
CA ARG A 173 11.45 -14.38 4.74
C ARG A 173 12.37 -14.09 5.92
N LEU A 174 13.14 -13.00 5.86
CA LEU A 174 14.04 -12.61 6.95
C LEU A 174 13.28 -12.13 8.20
N VAL A 175 12.22 -11.36 8.03
CA VAL A 175 11.51 -10.71 9.15
C VAL A 175 10.45 -11.61 9.77
N LEU A 176 9.71 -12.37 8.95
CA LEU A 176 8.61 -13.22 9.41
C LEU A 176 9.06 -14.65 9.67
N GLY A 177 10.13 -15.10 9.00
CA GLY A 177 10.56 -16.48 8.98
C GLY A 177 9.87 -17.28 7.86
N GLU A 178 10.57 -18.30 7.36
CA GLU A 178 10.11 -19.09 6.22
C GLU A 178 8.82 -19.86 6.50
N ASN A 179 8.63 -20.37 7.71
CA ASN A 179 7.45 -21.15 8.09
C ASN A 179 6.19 -20.30 8.26
N HIS A 180 6.35 -18.98 8.47
CA HIS A 180 5.24 -18.06 8.74
C HIS A 180 4.72 -17.33 7.50
N ILE A 181 5.19 -17.75 6.33
CA ILE A 181 4.91 -17.20 5.01
C ILE A 181 4.04 -18.17 4.23
N TYR A 182 3.33 -17.64 3.23
CA TYR A 182 2.50 -18.46 2.37
C TYR A 182 3.33 -19.47 1.55
N GLN A 183 3.13 -20.76 1.85
CA GLN A 183 3.89 -21.87 1.25
C GLN A 183 3.44 -22.25 -0.17
N HIS A 184 2.22 -21.88 -0.55
CA HIS A 184 1.62 -22.30 -1.82
C HIS A 184 1.25 -21.11 -2.73
N PRO A 185 2.20 -20.22 -3.08
CA PRO A 185 1.91 -19.10 -3.96
C PRO A 185 1.52 -19.59 -5.36
N SER A 186 0.71 -18.81 -6.08
CA SER A 186 0.35 -19.14 -7.47
C SER A 186 1.58 -19.25 -8.39
N SER A 187 2.69 -18.58 -8.04
CA SER A 187 3.98 -18.71 -8.73
C SER A 187 4.58 -20.12 -8.62
N ASN A 188 4.30 -20.87 -7.56
CA ASN A 188 4.73 -22.27 -7.44
C ASN A 188 4.06 -23.15 -8.50
N VAL A 189 2.77 -22.93 -8.75
CA VAL A 189 2.02 -23.70 -9.76
C VAL A 189 2.40 -23.29 -11.20
N ILE A 190 2.54 -21.98 -11.46
CA ILE A 190 2.75 -21.44 -12.81
C ILE A 190 4.22 -21.48 -13.21
N TYR A 191 5.11 -21.05 -12.31
CA TYR A 191 6.54 -20.87 -12.57
C TYR A 191 7.41 -21.91 -11.84
N LYS A 192 6.82 -22.96 -11.26
CA LYS A 192 7.54 -24.04 -10.56
C LYS A 192 8.56 -23.53 -9.54
N THR A 193 8.22 -22.43 -8.86
CA THR A 193 9.11 -21.80 -7.87
C THR A 193 9.18 -22.64 -6.60
N THR A 194 10.38 -22.90 -6.09
CA THR A 194 10.60 -23.65 -4.85
C THR A 194 10.53 -22.77 -3.60
N VAL A 195 10.75 -21.47 -3.74
CA VAL A 195 10.86 -20.52 -2.64
C VAL A 195 9.47 -19.97 -2.24
N PRO A 196 9.12 -19.92 -0.93
CA PRO A 196 7.85 -19.37 -0.47
C PRO A 196 7.80 -17.85 -0.66
N TYR A 197 6.60 -17.33 -0.91
CA TYR A 197 6.35 -15.92 -1.22
C TYR A 197 4.97 -15.47 -0.76
N ASP A 198 4.90 -14.35 -0.05
CA ASP A 198 3.62 -13.74 0.37
C ASP A 198 3.33 -12.45 -0.43
N PRO A 199 2.29 -12.41 -1.26
CA PRO A 199 1.88 -11.16 -1.92
C PRO A 199 1.41 -10.08 -0.93
N GLU A 200 1.01 -10.49 0.27
CA GLU A 200 0.57 -9.62 1.37
C GLU A 200 1.71 -9.21 2.32
N GLY A 201 2.95 -9.34 1.84
CA GLY A 201 4.24 -8.89 2.40
C GLY A 201 4.28 -7.56 3.19
N ILE A 202 5.27 -7.41 4.07
CA ILE A 202 5.52 -6.19 4.87
C ILE A 202 5.81 -5.04 3.92
N LEU A 203 6.70 -5.28 2.96
CA LEU A 203 7.11 -4.29 2.00
C LEU A 203 5.91 -3.82 1.14
N GLY A 204 4.99 -4.72 0.84
CA GLY A 204 3.77 -4.36 0.15
C GLY A 204 2.75 -3.58 1.01
N THR A 205 2.84 -3.62 2.33
CA THR A 205 1.99 -2.80 3.23
C THR A 205 2.34 -1.31 3.13
N LEU A 206 3.60 -0.97 2.84
CA LEU A 206 4.02 0.42 2.60
C LEU A 206 3.27 1.04 1.40
N ASN A 207 3.12 0.29 0.32
CA ASN A 207 2.31 0.73 -0.83
C ASN A 207 0.84 0.96 -0.45
N SER A 208 0.27 0.09 0.40
CA SER A 208 -1.11 0.27 0.88
C SER A 208 -1.26 1.53 1.74
N ILE A 209 -0.24 1.89 2.52
CA ILE A 209 -0.20 3.14 3.28
C ILE A 209 -0.26 4.35 2.33
N VAL A 210 0.50 4.34 1.24
CA VAL A 210 0.46 5.41 0.22
C VAL A 210 -0.94 5.52 -0.40
N ILE A 211 -1.54 4.41 -0.82
CA ILE A 211 -2.89 4.40 -1.43
C ILE A 211 -3.95 4.91 -0.44
N ALA A 212 -3.90 4.46 0.81
CA ALA A 212 -4.80 4.93 1.86
C ALA A 212 -4.57 6.41 2.16
N PHE A 213 -3.33 6.89 2.12
CA PHE A 213 -3.03 8.31 2.29
C PHE A 213 -3.58 9.17 1.15
N LEU A 214 -3.48 8.72 -0.11
CA LEU A 214 -4.11 9.41 -1.25
C LEU A 214 -5.63 9.49 -1.07
N GLY A 215 -6.26 8.41 -0.59
CA GLY A 215 -7.67 8.40 -0.20
C GLY A 215 -7.97 9.39 0.92
N LEU A 216 -7.13 9.46 1.94
CA LEU A 216 -7.25 10.43 3.03
C LEU A 216 -7.19 11.88 2.52
N GLN A 217 -6.30 12.18 1.57
CA GLN A 217 -6.24 13.50 0.91
C GLN A 217 -7.51 13.80 0.11
N ALA A 218 -8.06 12.81 -0.59
CA ALA A 218 -9.36 12.98 -1.25
C ALA A 218 -10.46 13.29 -0.23
N GLY A 219 -10.46 12.64 0.95
CA GLY A 219 -11.37 12.97 2.05
C GLY A 219 -11.25 14.42 2.53
N LYS A 220 -10.02 14.96 2.60
CA LYS A 220 -9.75 16.36 2.96
C LYS A 220 -10.34 17.33 1.95
N VAL A 221 -10.08 17.09 0.66
CA VAL A 221 -10.62 17.90 -0.43
C VAL A 221 -12.16 17.90 -0.41
N LEU A 222 -12.78 16.73 -0.16
CA LEU A 222 -14.23 16.60 -0.07
C LEU A 222 -14.83 17.42 1.08
N LEU A 223 -14.19 17.47 2.26
CA LEU A 223 -14.69 18.29 3.37
C LEU A 223 -14.44 19.78 3.15
N PHE A 224 -13.26 20.15 2.66
CA PHE A 224 -12.89 21.55 2.45
C PHE A 224 -13.75 22.22 1.39
N TYR A 225 -14.08 21.50 0.31
CA TYR A 225 -14.84 22.00 -0.83
C TYR A 225 -16.28 21.45 -0.92
N LYS A 226 -16.89 21.07 0.21
CA LYS A 226 -18.18 20.36 0.28
C LYS A 226 -19.28 20.92 -0.64
N ASN A 227 -19.34 22.25 -0.80
CA ASN A 227 -20.37 22.94 -1.60
C ASN A 227 -19.90 23.35 -3.01
N GLN A 228 -18.67 23.00 -3.40
CA GLN A 228 -18.02 23.45 -4.64
C GLN A 228 -17.60 22.26 -5.52
N HIS A 229 -18.58 21.51 -6.02
CA HIS A 229 -18.35 20.29 -6.83
C HIS A 229 -17.43 20.51 -8.03
N LYS A 230 -17.52 21.68 -8.70
CA LYS A 230 -16.62 22.03 -9.82
C LYS A 230 -15.15 22.06 -9.39
N GLN A 231 -14.85 22.57 -8.19
CA GLN A 231 -13.47 22.64 -7.69
C GLN A 231 -12.94 21.26 -7.30
N ILE A 232 -13.80 20.41 -6.73
CA ILE A 232 -13.45 19.00 -6.43
C ILE A 232 -13.06 18.27 -7.73
N MET A 233 -13.89 18.37 -8.77
CA MET A 233 -13.63 17.70 -10.06
C MET A 233 -12.34 18.20 -10.72
N VAL A 234 -12.12 19.52 -10.76
CA VAL A 234 -10.89 20.10 -11.32
C VAL A 234 -9.65 19.64 -10.54
N ARG A 235 -9.72 19.54 -9.21
CA ARG A 235 -8.62 19.04 -8.38
C ARG A 235 -8.33 17.56 -8.63
N PHE A 236 -9.34 16.71 -8.68
CA PHE A 236 -9.11 15.29 -8.99
C PHE A 236 -8.57 15.09 -10.40
N PHE A 237 -9.06 15.88 -11.37
CA PHE A 237 -8.53 15.84 -12.73
C PHE A 237 -7.06 16.29 -12.79
N THR A 238 -6.73 17.41 -12.15
CA THR A 238 -5.33 17.90 -12.10
C THR A 238 -4.39 16.93 -11.40
N TRP A 239 -4.80 16.34 -10.27
CA TRP A 239 -4.02 15.29 -9.59
C TRP A 239 -3.84 14.04 -10.46
N SER A 240 -4.88 13.64 -11.20
CA SER A 240 -4.79 12.51 -12.13
C SER A 240 -3.79 12.77 -13.26
N VAL A 241 -3.80 13.97 -13.85
CA VAL A 241 -2.84 14.36 -14.89
C VAL A 241 -1.40 14.47 -14.34
N VAL A 242 -1.22 15.04 -13.16
CA VAL A 242 0.10 15.17 -12.51
C VAL A 242 0.66 13.80 -12.13
N MET A 243 -0.11 12.95 -11.48
CA MET A 243 0.34 11.60 -11.13
C MET A 243 0.57 10.73 -12.38
N GLY A 244 -0.27 10.86 -13.40
CA GLY A 244 -0.10 10.16 -14.68
C GLY A 244 1.17 10.58 -15.42
N SER A 245 1.46 11.89 -15.45
CA SER A 245 2.70 12.40 -16.07
C SER A 245 3.95 12.03 -15.28
N LEU A 246 3.93 12.12 -13.95
CA LEU A 246 5.02 11.63 -13.09
C LEU A 246 5.29 10.15 -13.28
N PHE A 247 4.24 9.32 -13.38
CA PHE A 247 4.36 7.90 -13.66
C PHE A 247 4.98 7.63 -15.04
N CYS A 248 4.55 8.35 -16.08
CA CYS A 248 5.15 8.25 -17.41
C CYS A 248 6.63 8.66 -17.42
N MET A 249 6.98 9.76 -16.74
CA MET A 249 8.37 10.22 -16.63
C MET A 249 9.23 9.21 -15.88
N LEU A 250 8.75 8.70 -14.74
CA LEU A 250 9.45 7.67 -13.98
C LEU A 250 9.67 6.42 -14.81
N LYS A 251 8.64 5.98 -15.56
CA LYS A 251 8.75 4.87 -16.51
C LYS A 251 9.83 5.12 -17.57
N MET A 252 9.89 6.31 -18.16
CA MET A 252 10.90 6.65 -19.18
C MET A 252 12.32 6.59 -18.58
N VAL A 253 12.53 7.21 -17.43
CA VAL A 253 13.82 7.21 -16.72
C VAL A 253 14.29 5.80 -16.37
N LEU A 254 13.38 4.93 -15.92
CA LEU A 254 13.72 3.54 -15.62
C LEU A 254 14.03 2.72 -16.85
N ASN A 255 13.37 3.02 -17.97
CA ASN A 255 13.65 2.38 -19.26
C ASN A 255 15.06 2.74 -19.76
N ASP A 256 15.52 3.98 -19.51
CA ASP A 256 16.87 4.45 -19.88
C ASP A 256 17.99 3.89 -18.99
N ILE A 257 17.71 3.58 -17.72
CA ILE A 257 18.70 3.02 -16.76
C ILE A 257 18.98 1.53 -17.04
N GLY A 258 18.32 0.91 -18.02
CA GLY A 258 18.40 -0.55 -18.22
C GLY A 258 17.73 -1.33 -17.08
N CYS A 259 17.01 -0.64 -16.19
CA CYS A 259 16.02 -1.22 -15.29
C CYS A 259 14.77 -1.58 -16.10
N MET A 260 14.96 -2.53 -17.02
CA MET A 260 13.90 -3.14 -17.79
C MET A 260 12.83 -3.61 -16.77
N PHE A 261 11.61 -3.09 -16.89
CA PHE A 261 10.44 -3.58 -16.16
C PHE A 261 10.40 -3.33 -14.63
N GLY A 262 10.93 -2.23 -14.10
CA GLY A 262 10.88 -1.95 -12.65
C GLY A 262 9.53 -1.40 -12.14
N VAL A 263 9.22 -0.13 -12.46
CA VAL A 263 8.13 0.58 -11.75
C VAL A 263 6.75 0.38 -12.35
N VAL A 264 6.65 0.07 -13.64
CA VAL A 264 5.36 -0.31 -14.22
C VAL A 264 4.92 -1.68 -13.69
N VAL A 265 5.87 -2.60 -13.51
CA VAL A 265 5.64 -3.92 -12.88
C VAL A 265 5.30 -3.77 -11.40
N LEU A 266 5.85 -2.80 -10.68
CA LEU A 266 5.49 -2.60 -9.28
C LEU A 266 4.02 -2.25 -9.03
N LEU A 267 3.35 -1.64 -10.01
CA LEU A 267 1.89 -1.59 -10.03
C LEU A 267 1.34 -2.84 -10.73
N GLN A 268 1.71 -3.17 -11.97
CA GLN A 268 1.11 -4.26 -12.77
C GLN A 268 1.26 -5.69 -12.21
N ASP A 269 2.37 -6.06 -11.57
CA ASP A 269 2.57 -7.36 -10.90
C ASP A 269 1.88 -7.42 -9.52
N LYS A 270 1.68 -6.27 -8.86
CA LYS A 270 0.74 -6.21 -7.71
C LYS A 270 -0.72 -6.35 -8.14
N PHE A 271 -1.01 -6.17 -9.43
CA PHE A 271 -2.30 -6.46 -10.08
C PHE A 271 -2.27 -7.78 -10.90
N GLY A 272 -1.32 -8.68 -10.67
CA GLY A 272 -1.31 -10.03 -11.25
C GLY A 272 -1.18 -10.10 -12.77
N VAL A 273 -0.68 -9.06 -13.45
CA VAL A 273 -0.54 -9.04 -14.90
C VAL A 273 0.76 -9.72 -15.34
N SER A 274 0.68 -11.05 -15.53
CA SER A 274 1.77 -11.81 -16.14
C SER A 274 1.96 -11.44 -17.63
N HIS A 275 3.16 -10.95 -17.96
CA HIS A 275 3.65 -10.94 -19.33
C HIS A 275 4.17 -12.34 -19.69
N THR A 276 3.49 -13.00 -20.63
CA THR A 276 4.10 -14.08 -21.41
C THR A 276 5.02 -13.43 -22.45
N PRO A 277 6.34 -13.69 -22.47
CA PRO A 277 7.14 -13.31 -23.63
C PRO A 277 6.65 -14.08 -24.88
N PRO A 278 6.81 -13.49 -26.08
CA PRO A 278 6.37 -14.07 -27.35
C PRO A 278 7.04 -15.41 -27.67
#